data_AF-A0A0K9CMZ4-F1
#
_entry.id   AF-A0A0K9CMZ4-F1
#
_cell.length_a   1.000
_cell.length_b   1.000
_cell.length_c   1.000
_cell.angle_alpha   90.00
_cell.angle_beta   90.00
_cell.angle_gamma   90.00
#
_symmetry.space_group_name_H-M   'P 1'
#
loop_
_entity.id
_entity.type
_entity.pdbx_description
1 polymer ?
#
loop_
_entity_poly.entity_id
_entity_poly.type
_entity_poly.pdbx_seq_one_letter_code
_entity_poly.pdbx_strand_id
1 'polypeptide(L)'
;MEGRKKRNAKLTVIFENGTINRNWLLNSLSAEISRSDAFKVEKRLDENTQISLNDLTTGYIYILKSLSEDPEIKAIPNLYKIGFTSDSVEKRIANAKNEETYLLANVKIVATYEVRNFSAQRLEKALHHRFADKQLDVSFLIAGKKVSPREWFSVPLDEIEREINNILIDLQSEVNN
;
A
#
# COMPACT_ATOMS: atom_id res chain seq x y z
N MET A 1 -9.40 14.14 52.20
CA MET A 1 -9.33 12.99 51.27
C MET A 1 -8.80 13.52 49.95
N GLU A 2 -7.51 13.33 49.67
CA GLU A 2 -6.86 13.85 48.48
C GLU A 2 -7.32 13.07 47.25
N GLY A 3 -8.00 13.75 46.32
CA GLY A 3 -8.47 13.13 45.08
C GLY A 3 -7.27 12.66 44.25
N ARG A 4 -7.13 11.34 44.06
CA ARG A 4 -6.13 10.76 43.15
C ARG A 4 -6.27 11.43 41.78
N LYS A 5 -5.31 12.29 41.41
CA LYS A 5 -5.16 12.87 40.07
C LYS A 5 -5.23 11.71 39.06
N LYS A 6 -6.35 11.58 38.34
CA LYS A 6 -6.51 10.54 37.32
C LYS A 6 -5.43 10.78 36.26
N ARG A 7 -4.48 9.85 36.13
CA ARG A 7 -3.43 9.89 35.11
C ARG A 7 -4.10 9.78 33.75
N ASN A 8 -4.23 10.91 33.04
CA ASN A 8 -4.71 10.91 31.67
C ASN A 8 -3.50 10.87 30.72
N ALA A 9 -2.86 9.70 30.64
CA ALA A 9 -1.70 9.52 29.80
C ALA A 9 -2.08 9.67 28.32
N LYS A 10 -1.18 10.24 27.54
CA LYS A 10 -1.26 10.18 26.08
C LYS A 10 -0.89 8.78 25.62
N LEU A 11 -1.67 8.24 24.70
CA LEU A 11 -1.52 6.93 24.12
C LEU A 11 -1.33 7.06 22.61
N THR A 12 -0.55 6.13 22.07
CA THR A 12 -0.64 5.80 20.65
C THR A 12 -1.56 4.60 20.51
N VAL A 13 -2.67 4.77 19.81
CA VAL A 13 -3.64 3.70 19.52
C VAL A 13 -3.51 3.34 18.04
N ILE A 14 -3.37 2.05 17.76
CA ILE A 14 -3.32 1.49 16.41
C ILE A 14 -4.61 0.71 16.22
N PHE A 15 -5.40 1.09 15.23
CA PHE A 15 -6.65 0.43 14.88
C PHE A 15 -6.39 -0.76 13.93
N GLU A 16 -7.32 -1.71 13.89
CA GLU A 16 -7.24 -2.89 13.02
C GLU A 16 -7.12 -2.51 11.53
N ASN A 17 -7.72 -1.39 11.12
CA ASN A 17 -7.61 -0.85 9.77
C ASN A 17 -6.27 -0.11 9.48
N GLY A 18 -5.29 -0.20 10.39
CA GLY A 18 -3.97 0.42 10.25
C GLY A 18 -3.90 1.92 10.56
N THR A 19 -5.01 2.53 10.99
CA THR A 19 -4.99 3.95 11.42
C THR A 19 -4.22 4.09 12.74
N ILE A 20 -3.36 5.10 12.84
CA ILE A 20 -2.58 5.38 14.06
C ILE A 20 -3.00 6.73 14.63
N ASN A 21 -3.47 6.74 15.88
CA ASN A 21 -3.73 7.96 16.63
C ASN A 21 -2.71 8.13 17.77
N ARG A 22 -1.79 9.07 17.61
CA ARG A 22 -0.67 9.34 18.55
C ARG A 22 -1.03 10.27 19.72
N ASN A 23 -2.24 10.82 19.74
CA ASN A 23 -2.66 11.81 20.74
C ASN A 23 -3.96 11.38 21.44
N TRP A 24 -4.21 10.07 21.48
CA TRP A 24 -5.36 9.54 22.19
C TRP A 24 -5.16 9.67 23.70
N LEU A 25 -6.23 9.88 24.44
CA LEU A 25 -6.18 10.01 25.90
C LEU A 25 -6.63 8.71 26.55
N LEU A 26 -5.91 8.24 27.58
CA LEU A 26 -6.23 7.00 28.30
C LEU A 26 -7.69 6.95 28.77
N ASN A 27 -8.23 8.08 29.20
CA ASN A 27 -9.62 8.16 29.64
C ASN A 27 -10.61 7.98 28.48
N SER A 28 -10.27 8.41 27.27
CA SER A 28 -11.10 8.22 26.07
C SER A 28 -11.13 6.74 25.68
N LEU A 29 -9.98 6.07 25.70
CA LEU A 29 -9.90 4.63 25.44
C LEU A 29 -10.69 3.84 26.50
N SER A 30 -10.51 4.20 27.77
CA SER A 30 -11.22 3.56 28.87
C SER A 30 -12.74 3.72 28.74
N ALA A 31 -13.22 4.91 28.37
CA ALA A 31 -14.64 5.17 28.15
C ALA A 31 -15.21 4.41 26.94
N GLU A 32 -14.39 4.13 25.93
CA GLU A 32 -14.80 3.36 24.74
C GLU A 32 -14.85 1.87 25.04
N ILE A 33 -13.83 1.32 25.72
CA ILE A 33 -13.81 -0.06 26.22
C ILE A 33 -15.01 -0.32 27.13
N SER A 34 -15.34 0.60 28.04
CA SER A 34 -16.50 0.43 28.93
C SER A 34 -17.86 0.51 28.22
N ARG A 35 -17.92 1.07 27.00
CA ARG A 35 -19.17 1.24 26.23
C ARG A 35 -19.40 0.14 25.20
N SER A 36 -18.45 -0.77 25.00
CA SER A 36 -18.54 -1.78 23.95
C SER A 36 -17.95 -3.11 24.40
N ASP A 37 -18.75 -4.17 24.30
CA ASP A 37 -18.30 -5.56 24.52
C ASP A 37 -17.33 -6.07 23.43
N ALA A 38 -17.01 -5.23 22.44
CA ALA A 38 -16.11 -5.56 21.34
C ALA A 38 -14.62 -5.54 21.73
N PHE A 39 -14.26 -5.00 22.90
CA PHE A 39 -12.87 -4.86 23.32
C PHE A 39 -12.42 -6.03 24.20
N LYS A 40 -11.70 -6.99 23.61
CA LYS A 40 -11.03 -8.07 24.35
C LYS A 40 -9.55 -7.70 24.56
N VAL A 41 -9.16 -7.40 25.81
CA VAL A 41 -7.75 -7.18 26.17
C VAL A 41 -7.09 -8.53 26.41
N GLU A 42 -6.34 -9.03 25.43
CA GLU A 42 -5.81 -10.39 25.48
C GLU A 42 -4.43 -10.49 26.16
N LYS A 43 -3.64 -9.41 26.20
CA LYS A 43 -2.31 -9.42 26.82
C LYS A 43 -1.88 -8.01 27.30
N ARG A 44 -1.39 -7.92 28.54
CA ARG A 44 -0.57 -6.78 28.99
C ARG A 44 0.86 -7.05 28.55
N LEU A 45 1.44 -6.17 27.73
CA LEU A 45 2.85 -6.25 27.34
C LEU A 45 3.67 -5.34 28.26
N ASP A 46 4.75 -5.87 28.80
CA ASP A 46 5.71 -5.11 29.61
C ASP A 46 6.52 -4.14 28.72
N GLU A 47 7.06 -3.07 29.31
CA GLU A 47 7.81 -1.99 28.63
C GLU A 47 9.04 -2.50 27.85
N ASN A 48 9.55 -3.69 28.18
CA ASN A 48 10.67 -4.36 27.50
C ASN A 48 10.23 -5.37 26.43
N THR A 49 8.92 -5.53 26.22
CA THR A 49 8.42 -6.31 25.09
C THR A 49 8.59 -5.45 23.86
N GLN A 50 9.65 -5.69 23.08
CA GLN A 50 9.65 -5.27 21.69
C GLN A 50 8.44 -5.94 21.06
N ILE A 51 7.38 -5.16 20.85
CA ILE A 51 6.30 -5.57 19.98
C ILE A 51 7.01 -5.83 18.65
N SER A 52 7.07 -7.08 18.21
CA SER A 52 7.35 -7.35 16.81
C SER A 52 6.15 -6.85 16.03
N LEU A 53 6.06 -5.52 15.87
CA LEU A 53 5.13 -4.87 14.95
C LEU A 53 5.35 -5.38 13.52
N ASN A 54 6.51 -6.02 13.27
CA ASN A 54 7.05 -6.60 12.05
C ASN A 54 6.17 -7.56 11.22
N ASP A 55 4.96 -7.93 11.65
CA ASP A 55 4.17 -8.95 10.93
C ASP A 55 2.77 -8.51 10.49
N LEU A 56 2.43 -7.21 10.60
CA LEU A 56 1.22 -6.71 9.94
C LEU A 56 1.54 -6.34 8.48
N THR A 57 1.39 -7.32 7.60
CA THR A 57 1.35 -7.11 6.15
C THR A 57 0.15 -6.23 5.83
N THR A 58 0.42 -5.03 5.31
CA THR A 58 -0.63 -4.06 4.95
C THR A 58 -1.05 -4.20 3.49
N GLY A 59 -0.26 -4.93 2.69
CA GLY A 59 -0.55 -5.27 1.31
C GLY A 59 0.72 -5.59 0.53
N TYR A 60 0.56 -5.59 -0.80
CA TYR A 60 1.61 -5.90 -1.76
C TYR A 60 1.65 -4.82 -2.82
N ILE A 61 2.84 -4.34 -3.15
CA ILE A 61 3.10 -3.64 -4.41
C ILE A 61 3.44 -4.69 -5.46
N TYR A 62 2.81 -4.63 -6.62
CA TYR A 62 3.12 -5.51 -7.73
C TYR A 62 3.55 -4.72 -8.96
N ILE A 63 4.47 -5.33 -9.71
CA ILE A 63 4.93 -4.86 -11.01
C ILE A 63 4.52 -5.89 -12.06
N LEU A 64 3.75 -5.46 -13.05
CA LEU A 64 3.26 -6.33 -14.12
C LEU A 64 3.79 -5.91 -15.47
N LYS A 65 3.95 -6.90 -16.35
CA LYS A 65 4.21 -6.70 -17.77
C LYS A 65 3.02 -7.17 -18.59
N SER A 66 2.62 -6.39 -19.59
CA SER A 66 1.56 -6.77 -20.52
C SER A 66 2.02 -7.95 -21.38
N LEU A 67 1.14 -8.91 -21.60
CA LEU A 67 1.29 -9.97 -22.60
C LEU A 67 0.43 -9.72 -23.85
N SER A 68 -0.02 -8.47 -24.06
CA SER A 68 -0.75 -8.09 -25.26
C SER A 68 0.05 -8.38 -26.53
N GLU A 69 -0.63 -8.80 -27.59
CA GLU A 69 -0.03 -8.99 -28.91
C GLU A 69 -0.04 -7.73 -29.78
N ASP A 70 -0.69 -6.66 -29.29
CA ASP A 70 -0.78 -5.38 -29.97
C ASP A 70 0.62 -4.77 -30.23
N PRO A 71 0.98 -4.47 -31.49
CA PRO A 71 2.27 -3.89 -31.83
C PRO A 71 2.56 -2.56 -31.14
N GLU A 72 1.56 -1.71 -30.93
CA GLU A 72 1.75 -0.40 -30.29
C GLU A 72 2.15 -0.57 -28.83
N ILE A 73 1.55 -1.55 -28.13
CA ILE A 73 1.88 -1.85 -26.73
C ILE A 73 3.25 -2.54 -26.64
N LYS A 74 3.53 -3.51 -27.53
CA LYS A 74 4.81 -4.25 -27.55
C LYS A 74 6.01 -3.37 -27.89
N ALA A 75 5.81 -2.32 -28.68
CA ALA A 75 6.89 -1.42 -29.09
C ALA A 75 7.38 -0.51 -27.95
N ILE A 76 6.60 -0.32 -26.88
CA ILE A 76 6.98 0.55 -25.77
C ILE A 76 8.02 -0.16 -24.90
N PRO A 77 9.27 0.34 -24.83
CA PRO A 77 10.31 -0.26 -24.02
C PRO A 77 9.99 -0.09 -22.53
N ASN A 78 10.38 -1.07 -21.71
CA ASN A 78 10.26 -1.00 -20.25
C ASN A 78 8.86 -0.60 -19.74
N LEU A 79 7.82 -1.04 -20.45
CA LEU A 79 6.44 -0.77 -20.08
C LEU A 79 6.00 -1.69 -18.93
N TYR A 80 5.77 -1.09 -17.76
CA TYR A 80 5.30 -1.80 -16.58
C TYR A 80 4.10 -1.12 -15.94
N LYS A 81 3.20 -1.95 -15.39
CA LYS A 81 2.12 -1.49 -14.52
C LYS A 81 2.57 -1.60 -13.07
N ILE A 82 2.38 -0.53 -12.31
CA ILE A 82 2.64 -0.50 -10.85
C ILE A 82 1.29 -0.36 -10.16
N GLY A 83 0.96 -1.30 -9.28
CA GLY A 83 -0.28 -1.24 -8.50
C GLY A 83 -0.10 -1.87 -7.13
N PHE A 84 -1.16 -1.78 -6.32
CA PHE A 84 -1.20 -2.39 -4.99
C PHE A 84 -2.43 -3.28 -4.80
N THR A 85 -2.36 -4.16 -3.80
CA THR A 85 -3.50 -4.90 -3.27
C THR A 85 -3.30 -5.24 -1.80
N SER A 86 -4.37 -5.30 -1.02
CA SER A 86 -4.35 -5.83 0.36
C SER A 86 -4.50 -7.35 0.39
N ASP A 87 -4.98 -7.96 -0.71
CA ASP A 87 -5.13 -9.40 -0.88
C ASP A 87 -3.95 -9.98 -1.67
N SER A 88 -4.10 -11.18 -2.24
CA SER A 88 -3.08 -11.76 -3.12
C SER A 88 -3.08 -11.10 -4.50
N VAL A 89 -1.89 -10.94 -5.08
CA VAL A 89 -1.71 -10.36 -6.41
C VAL A 89 -2.41 -11.20 -7.47
N GLU A 90 -2.36 -12.52 -7.36
CA GLU A 90 -2.98 -13.46 -8.30
C GLU A 90 -4.50 -13.26 -8.38
N LYS A 91 -5.15 -13.06 -7.23
CA LYS A 91 -6.58 -12.75 -7.18
C LYS A 91 -6.89 -11.41 -7.84
N ARG A 92 -6.04 -10.39 -7.60
CA ARG A 92 -6.25 -9.05 -8.17
C ARG A 92 -6.13 -9.02 -9.70
N ILE A 93 -5.31 -9.90 -10.29
CA ILE A 93 -5.07 -9.97 -11.73
C ILE A 93 -5.82 -11.11 -12.44
N ALA A 94 -6.61 -11.92 -11.73
CA ALA A 94 -7.25 -13.11 -12.27
C ALA A 94 -8.13 -12.83 -13.51
N ASN A 95 -8.69 -11.62 -13.61
CA ASN A 95 -9.54 -11.19 -14.71
C ASN A 95 -8.88 -10.13 -15.63
N ALA A 96 -7.54 -10.03 -15.61
CA ALA A 96 -6.80 -8.98 -16.31
C ALA A 96 -7.17 -8.83 -17.80
N LYS A 97 -7.32 -9.95 -18.52
CA LYS A 97 -7.68 -9.95 -19.95
C LYS A 97 -8.99 -9.23 -20.31
N ASN A 98 -9.88 -9.05 -19.34
CA ASN A 98 -11.18 -8.42 -19.54
C ASN A 98 -11.25 -7.00 -18.96
N GLU A 99 -10.18 -6.53 -18.33
CA GLU A 99 -10.13 -5.27 -17.61
C GLU A 99 -9.26 -4.24 -18.37
N GLU A 100 -9.82 -3.05 -18.58
CA GLU A 100 -9.16 -1.97 -19.35
C GLU A 100 -7.86 -1.49 -18.68
N THR A 101 -7.80 -1.52 -17.35
CA THR A 101 -6.59 -1.15 -16.59
C THR A 101 -5.39 -2.09 -16.87
N TYR A 102 -5.64 -3.26 -17.43
CA TYR A 102 -4.63 -4.22 -17.87
C TYR A 102 -4.57 -4.35 -19.40
N LEU A 103 -5.03 -3.32 -20.11
CA LEU A 103 -4.96 -3.25 -21.58
C LEU A 103 -5.74 -4.37 -22.28
N LEU A 104 -6.78 -4.90 -21.64
CA LEU A 104 -7.58 -6.02 -22.15
C LEU A 104 -6.71 -7.23 -22.56
N ALA A 105 -5.62 -7.45 -21.82
CA ALA A 105 -4.66 -8.50 -22.09
C ALA A 105 -4.28 -9.26 -20.82
N ASN A 106 -3.75 -10.47 -20.98
CA ASN A 106 -3.10 -11.18 -19.88
C ASN A 106 -1.87 -10.39 -19.42
N VAL A 107 -1.50 -10.58 -18.16
CA VAL A 107 -0.35 -9.91 -17.54
C VAL A 107 0.54 -10.93 -16.86
N LYS A 108 1.83 -10.64 -16.82
CA LYS A 108 2.83 -11.43 -16.08
C LYS A 108 3.29 -10.66 -14.87
N ILE A 109 3.34 -11.32 -13.72
CA ILE A 109 3.99 -10.78 -12.51
C ILE A 109 5.50 -10.77 -12.75
N VAL A 110 6.08 -9.57 -12.70
CA VAL A 110 7.53 -9.35 -12.83
C VAL A 110 8.18 -9.32 -11.45
N ALA A 111 7.56 -8.58 -10.53
CA ALA A 111 8.00 -8.47 -9.15
C ALA A 111 6.80 -8.21 -8.23
N THR A 112 6.95 -8.65 -6.98
CA THR A 112 6.00 -8.40 -5.89
C THR A 112 6.79 -8.03 -4.65
N TYR A 113 6.42 -6.92 -4.02
CA TYR A 113 7.01 -6.43 -2.79
C TYR A 113 5.96 -6.47 -1.70
N GLU A 114 6.23 -7.28 -0.68
CA GLU A 114 5.41 -7.28 0.52
C GLU A 114 5.65 -5.99 1.31
N VAL A 115 4.56 -5.32 1.66
CA VAL A 115 4.59 -4.09 2.44
C VAL A 115 4.14 -4.38 3.87
N ARG A 116 5.01 -4.06 4.83
CA ARG A 116 4.76 -4.25 6.26
C ARG A 116 4.88 -2.93 6.99
N ASN A 117 4.10 -2.77 8.07
CA ASN A 117 4.21 -1.65 9.03
C ASN A 117 3.84 -0.25 8.50
N PHE A 118 3.57 -0.07 7.22
CA PHE A 118 3.05 1.18 6.63
C PHE A 118 2.11 0.87 5.46
N SER A 119 1.32 1.85 5.00
CA SER A 119 0.29 1.60 3.98
C SER A 119 0.88 1.33 2.58
N ALA A 120 0.58 0.16 2.00
CA ALA A 120 0.91 -0.16 0.60
C ALA A 120 0.30 0.86 -0.38
N GLN A 121 -0.92 1.33 -0.10
CA GLN A 121 -1.58 2.38 -0.89
C GLN A 121 -0.80 3.71 -0.88
N ARG A 122 -0.22 4.10 0.27
CA ARG A 122 0.59 5.33 0.35
C ARG A 122 1.87 5.21 -0.47
N LEU A 123 2.52 4.05 -0.41
CA LEU A 123 3.73 3.77 -1.21
C LEU A 123 3.44 3.79 -2.71
N GLU A 124 2.36 3.13 -3.13
CA GLU A 124 1.92 3.14 -4.53
C GLU A 124 1.67 4.57 -5.03
N LYS A 125 0.93 5.36 -4.26
CA LYS A 125 0.65 6.76 -4.62
C LYS A 125 1.93 7.60 -4.74
N ALA A 126 2.90 7.37 -3.85
CA ALA A 126 4.19 8.04 -3.90
C ALA A 126 4.99 7.63 -5.14
N LEU A 127 4.99 6.34 -5.50
CA LEU A 127 5.63 5.84 -6.73
C LEU A 127 4.99 6.44 -7.99
N HIS A 128 3.65 6.47 -8.04
CA HIS A 128 2.92 7.10 -9.16
C HIS A 128 3.26 8.57 -9.29
N HIS A 129 3.41 9.28 -8.17
CA HIS A 129 3.81 10.68 -8.19
C HIS A 129 5.26 10.86 -8.68
N ARG A 130 6.19 10.00 -8.22
CA ARG A 130 7.60 10.01 -8.66
C ARG A 130 7.75 9.74 -10.14
N PHE A 131 6.94 8.84 -10.70
CA PHE A 131 6.98 8.46 -12.11
C PHE A 131 5.91 9.16 -12.97
N ALA A 132 5.29 10.24 -12.48
CA ALA A 132 4.23 10.94 -13.21
C ALA A 132 4.70 11.46 -14.59
N ASP A 133 5.97 11.83 -14.71
CA ASP A 133 6.61 12.26 -15.96
C ASP A 133 6.87 11.09 -16.95
N LYS A 134 6.87 9.86 -16.46
CA LYS A 134 7.08 8.63 -17.23
C LYS A 134 5.81 7.79 -17.39
N GLN A 135 4.67 8.35 -16.98
CA GLN A 135 3.35 7.74 -17.12
C GLN A 135 2.98 7.65 -18.60
N LEU A 136 2.37 6.52 -18.99
CA LEU A 136 1.89 6.32 -20.34
C LEU A 136 0.63 7.17 -20.58
N ASP A 137 0.77 8.27 -21.31
CA ASP A 137 -0.36 9.15 -21.70
C ASP A 137 -0.80 8.90 -23.15
N VAL A 138 -1.13 7.64 -23.46
CA VAL A 138 -1.60 7.23 -24.78
C VAL A 138 -2.92 6.49 -24.64
N SER A 139 -3.84 6.73 -25.56
CA SER A 139 -5.09 5.97 -25.68
C SER A 139 -4.95 4.95 -26.81
N PHE A 140 -5.25 3.69 -26.51
CA PHE A 140 -5.25 2.60 -27.49
C PHE A 140 -6.68 2.28 -27.94
N LEU A 141 -6.84 1.84 -29.19
CA LEU A 141 -8.10 1.31 -29.69
C LEU A 141 -8.00 -0.21 -29.79
N ILE A 142 -8.35 -0.91 -28.71
CA ILE A 142 -8.21 -2.37 -28.61
C ILE A 142 -9.59 -2.99 -28.83
N ALA A 143 -9.74 -3.79 -29.89
CA ALA A 143 -10.99 -4.46 -30.25
C ALA A 143 -12.21 -3.51 -30.29
N GLY A 144 -12.01 -2.29 -30.80
CA GLY A 144 -13.06 -1.26 -30.90
C GLY A 144 -13.36 -0.51 -29.60
N LYS A 145 -12.64 -0.78 -28.50
CA LYS A 145 -12.74 -0.05 -27.23
C LYS A 145 -11.55 0.89 -27.06
N LYS A 146 -11.84 2.14 -26.67
CA LYS A 146 -10.80 3.11 -26.33
C LYS A 146 -10.34 2.87 -24.90
N VAL A 147 -9.08 2.47 -24.74
CA VAL A 147 -8.46 2.16 -23.45
C VAL A 147 -7.37 3.18 -23.14
N SER A 148 -7.41 3.79 -21.96
CA SER A 148 -6.39 4.74 -21.49
C SER A 148 -5.83 4.28 -20.14
N PRO A 149 -4.68 3.58 -20.13
CA PRO A 149 -4.07 3.07 -18.91
C PRO A 149 -3.40 4.18 -18.09
N ARG A 150 -3.87 4.43 -16.86
CA ARG A 150 -3.24 5.45 -15.98
C ARG A 150 -2.14 4.91 -15.08
N GLU A 151 -2.05 3.59 -14.90
CA GLU A 151 -1.13 3.00 -13.92
C GLU A 151 0.07 2.32 -14.59
N TRP A 152 0.36 2.72 -15.83
CA TRP A 152 1.42 2.16 -16.66
C TRP A 152 2.51 3.19 -16.89
N PHE A 153 3.77 2.77 -16.78
CA PHE A 153 4.93 3.63 -16.79
C PHE A 153 6.02 3.02 -17.67
N SER A 154 6.72 3.86 -18.43
CA SER A 154 7.87 3.47 -19.25
C SER A 154 9.16 3.72 -18.46
N VAL A 155 9.54 2.75 -17.63
CA VAL A 155 10.60 2.91 -16.63
C VAL A 155 11.39 1.61 -16.48
N PRO A 156 12.73 1.63 -16.51
CA PRO A 156 13.54 0.44 -16.22
C PRO A 156 13.22 -0.16 -14.85
N LEU A 157 13.21 -1.50 -14.74
CA LEU A 157 12.84 -2.19 -13.50
C LEU A 157 13.76 -1.82 -12.32
N ASP A 158 15.05 -1.66 -12.59
CA ASP A 158 16.06 -1.25 -11.61
C ASP A 158 15.77 0.14 -11.04
N GLU A 159 15.17 1.03 -11.82
CA GLU A 159 14.76 2.34 -11.35
C GLU A 159 13.53 2.27 -10.45
N ILE A 160 12.55 1.42 -10.80
CA ILE A 160 11.39 1.15 -9.94
C ILE A 160 11.83 0.59 -8.59
N GLU A 161 12.75 -0.37 -8.59
CA GLU A 161 13.33 -0.96 -7.38
C GLU A 161 14.06 0.07 -6.50
N ARG A 162 14.85 0.96 -7.12
CA ARG A 162 15.52 2.05 -6.39
C ARG A 162 14.51 3.00 -5.75
N GLU A 163 13.50 3.43 -6.49
CA GLU A 163 12.52 4.39 -5.98
C GLU A 163 11.63 3.79 -4.88
N ILE A 164 11.30 2.50 -4.95
CA ILE A 164 10.66 1.80 -3.84
C ILE A 164 11.53 1.96 -2.59
N ASN A 165 12.81 1.60 -2.66
CA ASN A 165 13.72 1.71 -1.50
C ASN A 165 13.86 3.14 -0.99
N ASN A 166 13.99 4.13 -1.87
CA ASN A 166 14.09 5.54 -1.49
C ASN A 166 12.85 6.01 -0.71
N ILE A 167 11.64 5.71 -1.22
CA ILE A 167 10.38 6.09 -0.55
C ILE A 167 10.24 5.37 0.80
N LEU A 168 10.67 4.11 0.90
CA LEU A 168 10.65 3.38 2.17
C LEU A 168 11.52 4.05 3.23
N ILE A 169 12.73 4.48 2.85
CA ILE A 169 13.65 5.21 3.73
C ILE A 169 13.04 6.55 4.16
N ASP A 170 12.49 7.31 3.20
CA ASP A 170 11.84 8.59 3.46
C ASP A 170 10.66 8.42 4.45
N LEU A 171 9.78 7.44 4.22
CA LEU A 171 8.63 7.18 5.08
C LEU A 171 9.02 6.68 6.48
N GLN A 172 10.13 5.95 6.62
CA GLN A 172 10.64 5.55 7.94
C GLN A 172 11.24 6.74 8.70
N SER A 173 11.84 7.70 8.00
CA SER A 173 12.39 8.91 8.62
C SER A 173 11.29 9.84 9.17
N GLU A 174 10.12 9.92 8.52
CA GLU A 174 8.95 10.67 9.01
C GLU A 174 8.31 10.07 10.26
N VAL A 175 8.45 8.76 10.48
CA VAL A 175 7.89 8.07 11.64
C VAL A 175 8.76 8.24 12.89
N ASN A 176 10.06 8.51 12.70
CA ASN A 176 11.05 8.64 13.76
C ASN A 176 11.29 10.10 14.23
N ASN A 177 10.59 11.07 13.66
CA ASN A 177 10.55 12.49 14.07
C ASN A 177 9.17 12.86 14.63
#